data_AF-A0A429HYE1-F1
#
_entry.id   AF-A0A429HYE1-F1
#
_cell.length_a   1.000
_cell.length_b   1.000
_cell.length_c   1.000
_cell.angle_alpha   90.00
_cell.angle_beta   90.00
_cell.angle_gamma   90.00
#
_symmetry.space_group_name_H-M   'P 1'
#
loop_
_entity.id
_entity.type
_entity.pdbx_description
1 polymer ?
#
loop_
_entity_poly.entity_id
_entity_poly.type
_entity_poly.pdbx_seq_one_letter_code
_entity_poly.pdbx_strand_id
1 'polypeptide(L)'
;TAASAALAADRLSRDRVRPTRVGFVGTGLIARYIHTHLAATGWLFEETGVFDLSADSAAGFSGYLERSGTKGRITVHDSAESLVRSSDLLVFATVAAKPHIHDPAWFSHAPLVLHVSLRDLAPEILLDSANFVDDVEHCLKADTSPHLAEQLTGGRDFLDGTLDDVLCGRVTVPADRTVVFSPFGLGVLDLAVGKFVHDEVARRSGGDGGQSVEQASVFVKPWQLPHPGGEEGQVGGGKGAGGAQVSIGVLRVGDGRARYD
;
A
#
# COMPACT_ATOMS: atom_id res chain seq x y z
N THR A 1 -2.45 -7.12 -1.02
CA THR A 1 -1.67 -6.02 -1.65
C THR A 1 -1.81 -4.67 -0.97
N ALA A 2 -2.95 -3.97 -1.05
CA ALA A 2 -3.05 -2.57 -0.60
C ALA A 2 -2.71 -2.33 0.88
N ALA A 3 -3.14 -3.22 1.78
CA ALA A 3 -2.76 -3.16 3.20
C ALA A 3 -1.24 -3.31 3.41
N SER A 4 -0.58 -4.19 2.66
CA SER A 4 0.87 -4.36 2.70
C SER A 4 1.58 -3.10 2.19
N ALA A 5 1.12 -2.51 1.09
CA ALA A 5 1.66 -1.26 0.56
C ALA A 5 1.52 -0.09 1.57
N ALA A 6 0.36 0.04 2.23
CA ALA A 6 0.15 1.07 3.25
C ALA A 6 1.00 0.84 4.52
N LEU A 7 1.19 -0.43 4.93
CA LEU A 7 2.10 -0.79 6.02
C LEU A 7 3.56 -0.45 5.66
N ALA A 8 4.00 -0.82 4.47
CA ALA A 8 5.34 -0.51 3.98
C ALA A 8 5.55 1.01 3.92
N ALA A 9 4.58 1.76 3.43
CA ALA A 9 4.63 3.22 3.43
C ALA A 9 4.87 3.78 4.84
N ASP A 10 4.11 3.32 5.86
CA ASP A 10 4.28 3.76 7.25
C ASP A 10 5.66 3.40 7.81
N ARG A 11 6.11 2.18 7.57
CA ARG A 11 7.33 1.65 8.20
C ARG A 11 8.61 2.17 7.55
N LEU A 12 8.62 2.31 6.24
CA LEU A 12 9.76 2.79 5.48
C LEU A 12 9.91 4.32 5.52
N SER A 13 8.88 5.05 5.95
CA SER A 13 8.94 6.52 6.12
C SER A 13 9.09 6.99 7.57
N ARG A 14 9.15 6.07 8.54
CA ARG A 14 9.05 6.39 9.97
C ARG A 14 10.13 7.35 10.48
N ASP A 15 11.36 7.18 10.00
CA ASP A 15 12.51 8.01 10.39
C ASP A 15 12.86 9.05 9.30
N ARG A 16 11.92 9.32 8.39
CA ARG A 16 12.03 10.27 7.27
C ARG A 16 11.03 11.41 7.45
N VAL A 17 11.21 12.48 6.68
CA VAL A 17 10.13 13.47 6.51
C VAL A 17 8.94 12.76 5.90
N ARG A 18 7.78 12.83 6.57
CA ARG A 18 6.57 12.14 6.12
C ARG A 18 6.13 12.71 4.76
N PRO A 19 5.96 11.88 3.72
CA PRO A 19 5.51 12.33 2.41
C PRO A 19 4.19 13.10 2.47
N THR A 20 4.14 14.30 1.87
CA THR A 20 2.91 15.10 1.75
C THR A 20 2.36 15.12 0.33
N ARG A 21 3.17 14.71 -0.67
CA ARG A 21 2.76 14.59 -2.08
C ARG A 21 2.85 13.14 -2.52
N VAL A 22 1.74 12.57 -2.99
CA VAL A 22 1.70 11.20 -3.51
C VAL A 22 1.45 11.18 -5.01
N GLY A 23 2.21 10.39 -5.75
CA GLY A 23 2.05 10.19 -7.19
C GLY A 23 1.67 8.76 -7.53
N PHE A 24 0.66 8.58 -8.38
CA PHE A 24 0.26 7.28 -8.90
C PHE A 24 0.61 7.14 -10.39
N VAL A 25 1.47 6.17 -10.70
CA VAL A 25 1.79 5.74 -12.07
C VAL A 25 1.07 4.42 -12.34
N GLY A 26 0.09 4.46 -13.23
CA GLY A 26 -0.88 3.38 -13.40
C GLY A 26 -2.02 3.52 -12.40
N THR A 27 -3.23 3.77 -12.91
CA THR A 27 -4.35 4.32 -12.14
C THR A 27 -5.55 3.36 -12.05
N GLY A 28 -5.26 2.06 -12.21
CA GLY A 28 -6.24 0.98 -12.16
C GLY A 28 -6.72 0.64 -10.74
N LEU A 29 -7.30 -0.56 -10.61
CA LEU A 29 -7.92 -1.02 -9.37
C LEU A 29 -6.94 -1.10 -8.17
N ILE A 30 -5.71 -1.52 -8.43
CA ILE A 30 -4.66 -1.62 -7.39
C ILE A 30 -4.37 -0.25 -6.80
N ALA A 31 -4.15 0.77 -7.64
CA ALA A 31 -3.92 2.15 -7.20
C ALA A 31 -5.08 2.67 -6.34
N ARG A 32 -6.33 2.40 -6.73
CA ARG A 32 -7.53 2.81 -5.96
C ARG A 32 -7.53 2.20 -4.57
N TYR A 33 -7.27 0.90 -4.45
CA TYR A 33 -7.23 0.26 -3.14
C TYR A 33 -6.04 0.73 -2.30
N ILE A 34 -4.88 0.99 -2.90
CA ILE A 34 -3.73 1.56 -2.19
C ILE A 34 -4.09 2.94 -1.64
N HIS A 35 -4.66 3.83 -2.46
CA HIS A 35 -5.14 5.14 -1.99
C HIS A 35 -6.15 5.00 -0.84
N THR A 36 -7.15 4.13 -0.98
CA THR A 36 -8.13 3.85 0.09
C THR A 36 -7.45 3.39 1.39
N HIS A 37 -6.43 2.52 1.31
CA HIS A 37 -5.74 2.02 2.50
C HIS A 37 -4.82 3.06 3.13
N LEU A 38 -4.15 3.90 2.32
CA LEU A 38 -3.36 5.02 2.83
C LEU A 38 -4.26 6.01 3.58
N ALA A 39 -5.38 6.43 2.97
CA ALA A 39 -6.33 7.33 3.62
C ALA A 39 -6.90 6.71 4.92
N ALA A 40 -7.24 5.42 4.87
CA ALA A 40 -7.70 4.67 6.03
C ALA A 40 -6.68 4.64 7.19
N THR A 41 -5.38 4.54 6.89
CA THR A 41 -4.33 4.54 7.91
C THR A 41 -3.85 5.94 8.30
N GLY A 42 -4.63 6.97 7.99
CA GLY A 42 -4.41 8.34 8.44
C GLY A 42 -3.43 9.14 7.59
N TRP A 43 -3.10 8.68 6.38
CA TRP A 43 -2.33 9.50 5.45
C TRP A 43 -3.16 10.67 4.95
N LEU A 44 -2.53 11.85 4.95
CA LEU A 44 -3.06 13.08 4.40
C LEU A 44 -2.04 13.61 3.40
N PHE A 45 -2.52 13.92 2.21
CA PHE A 45 -1.69 14.47 1.13
C PHE A 45 -2.18 15.88 0.79
N GLU A 46 -1.22 16.79 0.63
CA GLU A 46 -1.45 18.13 0.10
C GLU A 46 -1.67 18.09 -1.40
N GLU A 47 -1.04 17.11 -2.08
CA GLU A 47 -1.19 16.87 -3.51
C GLU A 47 -1.20 15.37 -3.84
N THR A 48 -2.11 14.99 -4.73
CA THR A 48 -2.20 13.67 -5.34
C THR A 48 -1.99 13.79 -6.85
N GLY A 49 -0.80 13.39 -7.31
CA GLY A 49 -0.42 13.30 -8.72
C GLY A 49 -0.98 12.02 -9.38
N VAL A 50 -1.44 12.15 -10.62
CA VAL A 50 -2.03 11.07 -11.40
C VAL A 50 -1.39 11.01 -12.77
N PHE A 51 -0.85 9.85 -13.16
CA PHE A 51 -0.37 9.59 -14.52
C PHE A 51 -0.77 8.19 -14.98
N ASP A 52 -1.32 8.12 -16.19
CA ASP A 52 -1.63 6.88 -16.88
C ASP A 52 -1.50 7.10 -18.40
N LEU A 53 -1.10 6.06 -19.14
CA LEU A 53 -1.09 6.10 -20.60
C LEU A 53 -2.52 6.16 -21.17
N SER A 54 -3.50 5.64 -20.43
CA SER A 54 -4.92 5.73 -20.75
C SER A 54 -5.52 6.98 -20.10
N ALA A 55 -5.88 7.96 -20.93
CA ALA A 55 -6.58 9.16 -20.48
C ALA A 55 -7.89 8.84 -19.72
N ASP A 56 -8.62 7.82 -20.16
CA ASP A 56 -9.85 7.36 -19.47
C ASP A 56 -9.56 6.78 -18.09
N SER A 57 -8.45 6.06 -17.92
CA SER A 57 -8.04 5.51 -16.63
C SER A 57 -7.66 6.63 -15.66
N ALA A 58 -6.86 7.59 -16.14
CA ALA A 58 -6.49 8.77 -15.36
C ALA A 58 -7.73 9.58 -14.95
N ALA A 59 -8.65 9.86 -15.88
CA ALA A 59 -9.89 10.56 -15.59
C ALA A 59 -10.78 9.79 -14.60
N GLY A 60 -10.90 8.47 -14.75
CA GLY A 60 -11.65 7.62 -13.85
C GLY A 60 -11.08 7.58 -12.43
N PHE A 61 -9.75 7.64 -12.30
CA PHE A 61 -9.06 7.72 -11.02
C PHE A 61 -9.21 9.10 -10.38
N SER A 62 -9.04 10.19 -11.13
CA SER A 62 -9.28 11.55 -10.65
C SER A 62 -10.71 11.73 -10.13
N GLY A 63 -11.72 11.26 -10.88
CA GLY A 63 -13.10 11.30 -10.39
C GLY A 63 -13.34 10.42 -9.15
N TYR A 64 -12.59 9.33 -8.98
CA TYR A 64 -12.61 8.56 -7.74
C TYR A 64 -12.02 9.38 -6.57
N LEU A 65 -10.88 10.03 -6.76
CA LEU A 65 -10.23 10.85 -5.75
C LEU A 65 -11.15 11.98 -5.26
N GLU A 66 -11.79 12.69 -6.19
CA GLU A 66 -12.79 13.73 -5.88
C GLU A 66 -13.94 13.19 -5.01
N ARG A 67 -14.48 12.01 -5.34
CA ARG A 67 -15.57 11.38 -4.57
C ARG A 67 -15.12 10.82 -3.22
N SER A 68 -13.86 10.43 -3.11
CA SER A 68 -13.30 9.87 -1.86
C SER A 68 -13.09 10.92 -0.76
N GLY A 69 -13.24 12.20 -1.07
CA GLY A 69 -13.08 13.29 -0.10
C GLY A 69 -11.63 13.67 0.17
N THR A 70 -10.71 13.35 -0.76
CA THR A 70 -9.32 13.80 -0.71
C THR A 70 -9.29 15.34 -0.61
N LYS A 71 -8.64 15.87 0.42
CA LYS A 71 -8.60 17.32 0.68
C LYS A 71 -7.52 18.05 -0.12
N GLY A 72 -6.47 17.33 -0.53
CA GLY A 72 -5.36 17.87 -1.31
C GLY A 72 -5.72 18.16 -2.76
N ARG A 73 -4.83 18.88 -3.44
CA ARG A 73 -4.91 19.16 -4.88
C ARG A 73 -4.78 17.85 -5.65
N ILE A 74 -5.58 17.67 -6.69
CA ILE A 74 -5.42 16.56 -7.63
C ILE A 74 -4.78 17.12 -8.91
N THR A 75 -3.64 16.57 -9.32
CA THR A 75 -2.90 17.01 -10.50
C THR A 75 -2.76 15.84 -11.46
N VAL A 76 -3.29 15.98 -12.68
CA VAL A 76 -3.05 15.01 -13.76
C VAL A 76 -1.80 15.46 -14.52
N HIS A 77 -0.79 14.60 -14.55
CA HIS A 77 0.47 14.86 -15.24
C HIS A 77 0.41 14.37 -16.68
N ASP A 78 1.16 15.02 -17.55
CA ASP A 78 1.32 14.67 -18.97
C ASP A 78 2.39 13.60 -19.21
N SER A 79 3.22 13.32 -18.21
CA SER A 79 4.36 12.43 -18.29
C SER A 79 4.66 11.79 -16.93
N ALA A 80 5.23 10.59 -16.96
CA ALA A 80 5.71 9.93 -15.75
C ALA A 80 6.82 10.75 -15.08
N GLU A 81 7.69 11.40 -15.87
CA GLU A 81 8.77 12.25 -15.35
C GLU A 81 8.25 13.38 -14.46
N SER A 82 7.27 14.16 -14.97
CA SER A 82 6.77 15.31 -14.21
C SER A 82 6.07 14.89 -12.92
N LEU A 83 5.41 13.72 -12.91
CA LEU A 83 4.83 13.13 -11.70
C LEU A 83 5.92 12.65 -10.73
N VAL A 84 6.92 11.90 -11.20
CA VAL A 84 7.99 11.36 -10.36
C VAL A 84 8.74 12.48 -9.65
N ARG A 85 9.12 13.53 -10.38
CA ARG A 85 9.86 14.68 -9.84
C ARG A 85 9.07 15.54 -8.85
N SER A 86 7.75 15.42 -8.82
CA SER A 86 6.86 16.22 -7.95
C SER A 86 6.33 15.47 -6.73
N SER A 87 6.62 14.18 -6.61
CA SER A 87 6.04 13.31 -5.57
C SER A 87 7.07 12.85 -4.54
N ASP A 88 6.68 12.83 -3.27
CA ASP A 88 7.51 12.32 -2.16
C ASP A 88 7.25 10.84 -1.90
N LEU A 89 6.02 10.39 -2.15
CA LEU A 89 5.60 8.99 -2.16
C LEU A 89 5.13 8.62 -3.57
N LEU A 90 5.72 7.59 -4.17
CA LEU A 90 5.36 7.10 -5.49
C LEU A 90 4.71 5.74 -5.39
N VAL A 91 3.64 5.53 -6.15
CA VAL A 91 2.97 4.23 -6.28
C VAL A 91 2.99 3.84 -7.75
N PHE A 92 3.78 2.83 -8.07
CA PHE A 92 3.75 2.17 -9.37
C PHE A 92 2.81 0.97 -9.29
N ALA A 93 1.74 1.03 -10.06
CA ALA A 93 0.71 -0.01 -10.14
C ALA A 93 0.26 -0.21 -11.60
N THR A 94 1.24 -0.30 -12.50
CA THR A 94 1.00 -0.49 -13.94
C THR A 94 0.83 -1.97 -14.30
N VAL A 95 0.63 -2.23 -15.59
CA VAL A 95 0.65 -3.57 -16.19
C VAL A 95 1.85 -3.77 -17.14
N ALA A 96 2.90 -2.95 -16.97
CA ALA A 96 4.08 -3.01 -17.82
C ALA A 96 4.75 -4.39 -17.74
N ALA A 97 5.12 -4.93 -18.90
CA ALA A 97 5.84 -6.21 -18.99
C ALA A 97 7.36 -6.04 -18.88
N LYS A 98 7.87 -4.80 -18.96
CA LYS A 98 9.30 -4.47 -18.92
C LYS A 98 9.51 -3.04 -18.40
N PRO A 99 10.72 -2.72 -17.91
CA PRO A 99 11.08 -1.37 -17.49
C PRO A 99 10.75 -0.31 -18.54
N HIS A 100 10.20 0.81 -18.07
CA HIS A 100 9.87 1.99 -18.89
C HIS A 100 10.31 3.32 -18.23
N ILE A 101 10.77 3.27 -16.99
CA ILE A 101 11.43 4.38 -16.30
C ILE A 101 12.92 4.06 -16.26
N HIS A 102 13.75 4.90 -16.86
CA HIS A 102 15.16 4.58 -17.09
C HIS A 102 16.15 5.56 -16.47
N ASP A 103 15.71 6.77 -16.11
CA ASP A 103 16.60 7.84 -15.68
C ASP A 103 16.59 7.97 -14.14
N PRO A 104 17.68 7.61 -13.45
CA PRO A 104 17.78 7.75 -11.98
C PRO A 104 17.65 9.19 -11.51
N ALA A 105 17.98 10.18 -12.36
CA ALA A 105 17.93 11.59 -11.98
C ALA A 105 16.51 12.08 -11.65
N TRP A 106 15.47 11.34 -12.04
CA TRP A 106 14.08 11.61 -11.68
C TRP A 106 13.83 11.47 -10.18
N PHE A 107 14.63 10.65 -9.50
CA PHE A 107 14.49 10.30 -8.08
C PHE A 107 15.53 11.02 -7.17
N SER A 108 16.23 12.02 -7.70
CA SER A 108 17.31 12.74 -6.99
C SER A 108 16.86 13.44 -5.69
N HIS A 109 15.55 13.63 -5.49
CA HIS A 109 14.95 14.15 -4.26
C HIS A 109 14.68 13.06 -3.21
N ALA A 110 15.18 11.83 -3.40
CA ALA A 110 15.05 10.71 -2.49
C ALA A 110 13.59 10.40 -2.07
N PRO A 111 12.67 10.08 -3.01
CA PRO A 111 11.31 9.69 -2.65
C PRO A 111 11.25 8.28 -2.04
N LEU A 112 10.11 7.96 -1.45
CA LEU A 112 9.71 6.58 -1.16
C LEU A 112 8.89 6.03 -2.32
N VAL A 113 9.25 4.86 -2.84
CA VAL A 113 8.63 4.23 -4.01
C VAL A 113 8.01 2.89 -3.61
N LEU A 114 6.68 2.79 -3.71
CA LEU A 114 5.94 1.53 -3.64
C LEU A 114 5.86 0.95 -5.05
N HIS A 115 6.80 0.06 -5.38
CA HIS A 115 6.97 -0.54 -6.69
C HIS A 115 6.13 -1.83 -6.85
N VAL A 116 4.81 -1.69 -6.76
CA VAL A 116 3.87 -2.81 -6.64
C VAL A 116 3.72 -3.61 -7.95
N SER A 117 3.88 -2.97 -9.11
CA SER A 117 3.85 -3.64 -10.42
C SER A 117 5.16 -4.32 -10.83
N LEU A 118 6.25 -4.13 -10.06
CA LEU A 118 7.53 -4.84 -10.13
C LEU A 118 8.32 -4.74 -11.43
N ARG A 119 7.82 -4.11 -12.49
CA ARG A 119 8.46 -4.08 -13.82
C ARG A 119 8.63 -2.68 -14.41
N ASP A 120 8.36 -1.66 -13.62
CA ASP A 120 8.38 -0.27 -14.07
C ASP A 120 9.79 0.32 -14.20
N LEU A 121 10.66 0.00 -13.24
CA LEU A 121 11.95 0.67 -13.04
C LEU A 121 13.09 -0.09 -13.73
N ALA A 122 14.01 0.62 -14.36
CA ALA A 122 15.24 0.04 -14.87
C ALA A 122 16.16 -0.40 -13.71
N PRO A 123 16.99 -1.44 -13.89
CA PRO A 123 17.94 -1.91 -12.87
C PRO A 123 18.79 -0.82 -12.24
N GLU A 124 19.25 0.15 -13.03
CA GLU A 124 20.13 1.23 -12.60
C GLU A 124 19.48 2.12 -11.52
N ILE A 125 18.15 2.24 -11.54
CA ILE A 125 17.40 2.97 -10.51
C ILE A 125 17.46 2.21 -9.18
N LEU A 126 17.34 0.87 -9.22
CA LEU A 126 17.46 0.05 -8.01
C LEU A 126 18.88 0.11 -7.47
N LEU A 127 19.90 0.05 -8.35
CA LEU A 127 21.30 0.12 -7.92
C LEU A 127 21.68 1.45 -7.24
N ASP A 128 20.96 2.53 -7.53
CA ASP A 128 21.11 3.85 -6.89
C ASP A 128 20.18 4.05 -5.66
N SER A 129 19.36 3.04 -5.32
CA SER A 129 18.33 3.13 -4.27
C SER A 129 18.62 2.23 -3.07
N ALA A 130 17.90 2.49 -1.97
CA ALA A 130 17.69 1.50 -0.90
C ALA A 130 16.61 0.51 -1.34
N ASN A 131 16.88 -0.79 -1.39
CA ASN A 131 15.90 -1.78 -1.87
C ASN A 131 15.42 -2.69 -0.75
N PHE A 132 14.10 -2.65 -0.53
CA PHE A 132 13.40 -3.55 0.37
C PHE A 132 12.40 -4.41 -0.39
N VAL A 133 12.31 -5.69 -0.03
CA VAL A 133 11.39 -6.65 -0.63
C VAL A 133 10.51 -7.31 0.42
N ASP A 134 9.42 -7.96 0.04
CA ASP A 134 8.66 -8.82 0.96
C ASP A 134 9.30 -10.20 1.11
N ASP A 135 9.82 -10.75 0.02
CA ASP A 135 10.60 -11.99 -0.01
C ASP A 135 11.63 -11.97 -1.13
N VAL A 136 12.89 -12.26 -0.78
CA VAL A 136 14.04 -12.17 -1.69
C VAL A 136 13.87 -13.10 -2.90
N GLU A 137 13.57 -14.37 -2.67
CA GLU A 137 13.51 -15.36 -3.75
C GLU A 137 12.29 -15.16 -4.66
N HIS A 138 11.19 -14.63 -4.11
CA HIS A 138 10.03 -14.31 -4.92
C HIS A 138 10.24 -13.06 -5.76
N CYS A 139 10.86 -12.02 -5.20
CA CYS A 139 11.09 -10.78 -5.93
C CYS A 139 12.14 -10.91 -7.04
N LEU A 140 13.12 -11.81 -6.93
CA LEU A 140 14.24 -11.94 -7.87
C LEU A 140 13.99 -13.07 -8.90
N LYS A 141 12.82 -13.05 -9.54
CA LYS A 141 12.51 -13.93 -10.68
C LYS A 141 11.52 -13.28 -11.64
N ALA A 142 11.23 -13.95 -12.75
CA ALA A 142 10.19 -13.56 -13.72
C ALA A 142 10.35 -12.14 -14.28
N ASP A 143 11.59 -11.73 -14.54
CA ASP A 143 11.94 -10.45 -15.17
C ASP A 143 11.33 -9.22 -14.48
N THR A 144 11.20 -9.27 -13.16
CA THR A 144 10.96 -8.09 -12.32
C THR A 144 12.20 -7.19 -12.31
N SER A 145 12.05 -5.91 -11.97
CA SER A 145 13.19 -4.99 -11.88
C SER A 145 14.27 -5.47 -10.91
N PRO A 146 13.97 -6.05 -9.72
CA PRO A 146 14.99 -6.67 -8.87
C PRO A 146 15.69 -7.86 -9.52
N HIS A 147 14.96 -8.72 -10.25
CA HIS A 147 15.57 -9.83 -11.00
C HIS A 147 16.52 -9.33 -12.09
N LEU A 148 16.11 -8.29 -12.82
CA LEU A 148 16.96 -7.67 -13.85
C LEU A 148 18.21 -7.01 -13.24
N ALA A 149 18.11 -6.44 -12.03
CA ALA A 149 19.27 -5.91 -11.29
C ALA A 149 20.22 -7.02 -10.82
N GLU A 150 19.71 -8.15 -10.36
CA GLU A 150 20.52 -9.33 -10.06
C GLU A 150 21.23 -9.84 -11.31
N GLN A 151 20.52 -9.97 -12.44
CA GLN A 151 21.11 -10.40 -13.70
C GLN A 151 22.20 -9.45 -14.20
N LEU A 152 22.01 -8.14 -14.03
CA LEU A 152 22.97 -7.12 -14.45
C LEU A 152 24.26 -7.13 -13.61
N THR A 153 24.13 -7.31 -12.29
CA THR A 153 25.27 -7.25 -11.36
C THR A 153 25.92 -8.60 -11.08
N GLY A 154 25.20 -9.69 -11.34
CA GLY A 154 25.60 -11.04 -10.96
C GLY A 154 25.46 -11.33 -9.46
N GLY A 155 24.80 -10.45 -8.69
CA GLY A 155 24.71 -10.56 -7.23
C GLY A 155 23.49 -9.84 -6.66
N ARG A 156 23.36 -9.90 -5.32
CA ARG A 156 22.20 -9.35 -4.58
C ARG A 156 22.58 -8.26 -3.58
N ASP A 157 23.81 -7.74 -3.66
CA ASP A 157 24.35 -6.74 -2.73
C ASP A 157 23.58 -5.41 -2.77
N PHE A 158 22.74 -5.20 -3.79
CA PHE A 158 21.84 -4.05 -3.91
C PHE A 158 20.60 -4.13 -3.00
N LEU A 159 20.31 -5.29 -2.38
CA LEU A 159 19.21 -5.45 -1.43
C LEU A 159 19.66 -5.05 -0.02
N ASP A 160 18.89 -4.17 0.61
CA ASP A 160 19.15 -3.73 1.98
C ASP A 160 18.42 -4.56 3.02
N GLY A 161 17.39 -5.28 2.60
CA GLY A 161 16.69 -6.23 3.46
C GLY A 161 15.25 -6.48 3.03
N THR A 162 14.49 -7.07 3.93
CA THR A 162 13.06 -7.32 3.75
C THR A 162 12.23 -6.34 4.57
N LEU A 163 10.93 -6.23 4.25
CA LEU A 163 9.99 -5.50 5.11
C LEU A 163 9.91 -6.13 6.51
N ASP A 164 10.11 -7.44 6.65
CA ASP A 164 10.19 -8.12 7.95
C ASP A 164 11.41 -7.64 8.76
N ASP A 165 12.56 -7.44 8.11
CA ASP A 165 13.76 -6.88 8.76
C ASP A 165 13.51 -5.48 9.31
N VAL A 166 12.79 -4.64 8.57
CA VAL A 166 12.39 -3.31 9.01
C VAL A 166 11.39 -3.40 10.17
N LEU A 167 10.38 -4.26 10.06
CA LEU A 167 9.35 -4.44 11.10
C LEU A 167 9.93 -4.93 12.42
N CYS A 168 10.97 -5.76 12.37
CA CYS A 168 11.67 -6.28 13.53
C CYS A 168 12.87 -5.43 13.98
N GLY A 169 13.15 -4.31 13.31
CA GLY A 169 14.27 -3.42 13.65
C GLY A 169 15.65 -4.02 13.42
N ARG A 170 15.77 -4.99 12.51
CA ARG A 170 17.06 -5.61 12.12
C ARG A 170 17.83 -4.76 11.11
N VAL A 171 17.13 -3.91 10.37
CA VAL A 171 17.70 -2.96 9.41
C VAL A 171 17.10 -1.57 9.64
N THR A 172 17.92 -0.54 9.51
CA THR A 172 17.50 0.86 9.53
C THR A 172 17.26 1.35 8.10
N VAL A 173 16.16 2.06 7.90
CA VAL A 173 15.85 2.66 6.60
C VAL A 173 16.59 4.00 6.48
N PRO A 174 17.43 4.20 5.47
CA PRO A 174 18.16 5.45 5.30
C PRO A 174 17.22 6.59 4.94
N ALA A 175 17.62 7.82 5.26
CA ALA A 175 16.81 9.02 5.04
C ALA A 175 17.29 9.89 3.87
N ASP A 176 18.48 9.62 3.34
CA ASP A 176 19.22 10.44 2.37
C ASP A 176 19.26 9.87 0.95
N ARG A 177 18.63 8.71 0.72
CA ARG A 177 18.50 8.09 -0.61
C ARG A 177 17.07 7.65 -0.90
N THR A 178 16.79 7.43 -2.18
CA THR A 178 15.52 6.84 -2.65
C THR A 178 15.32 5.49 -1.96
N VAL A 179 14.10 5.21 -1.51
CA VAL A 179 13.74 3.90 -0.95
C VAL A 179 12.74 3.25 -1.87
N VAL A 180 13.04 2.05 -2.34
CA VAL A 180 12.17 1.26 -3.22
C VAL A 180 11.70 0.04 -2.44
N PHE A 181 10.39 -0.12 -2.36
CA PHE A 181 9.76 -1.34 -1.87
C PHE A 181 9.14 -2.11 -3.03
N SER A 182 9.65 -3.30 -3.31
CA SER A 182 9.16 -4.20 -4.37
C SER A 182 8.50 -5.43 -3.74
N PRO A 183 7.16 -5.46 -3.57
CA PRO A 183 6.45 -6.62 -3.05
C PRO A 183 6.01 -7.59 -4.15
N PHE A 184 6.54 -8.82 -4.18
CA PHE A 184 6.08 -9.84 -5.13
C PHE A 184 4.65 -10.32 -4.83
N GLY A 185 4.29 -10.32 -3.55
CA GLY A 185 3.06 -10.89 -3.04
C GLY A 185 3.32 -12.22 -2.35
N LEU A 186 2.89 -12.28 -1.09
CA LEU A 186 3.01 -13.46 -0.25
C LEU A 186 1.64 -14.11 -0.07
N GLY A 187 1.46 -15.35 -0.55
CA GLY A 187 0.18 -16.06 -0.45
C GLY A 187 -0.32 -16.25 0.99
N VAL A 188 0.57 -16.20 1.98
CA VAL A 188 0.21 -16.20 3.41
C VAL A 188 -0.63 -14.98 3.80
N LEU A 189 -0.45 -13.83 3.13
CA LEU A 189 -1.26 -12.63 3.37
C LEU A 189 -2.70 -12.84 2.91
N ASP A 190 -2.90 -13.51 1.78
CA ASP A 190 -4.24 -13.85 1.28
C ASP A 190 -4.93 -14.86 2.19
N LEU A 191 -4.19 -15.86 2.70
CA LEU A 191 -4.70 -16.81 3.68
C LEU A 191 -5.07 -16.12 5.01
N ALA A 192 -4.25 -15.17 5.48
CA ALA A 192 -4.53 -14.42 6.70
C ALA A 192 -5.81 -13.59 6.58
N VAL A 193 -5.98 -12.87 5.46
CA VAL A 193 -7.21 -12.11 5.19
C VAL A 193 -8.40 -13.06 5.02
N GLY A 194 -8.25 -14.16 4.29
CA GLY A 194 -9.30 -15.16 4.09
C GLY A 194 -9.77 -15.78 5.41
N LYS A 195 -8.83 -16.16 6.28
CA LYS A 195 -9.14 -16.66 7.63
C LYS A 195 -9.85 -15.61 8.47
N PHE A 196 -9.36 -14.38 8.47
CA PHE A 196 -9.98 -13.29 9.23
C PHE A 196 -11.45 -13.10 8.82
N VAL A 197 -11.72 -13.04 7.51
CA VAL A 197 -13.08 -12.90 6.97
C VAL A 197 -13.95 -14.10 7.32
N HIS A 198 -13.42 -15.33 7.16
CA HIS A 198 -14.12 -16.55 7.52
C HIS A 198 -14.54 -16.56 9.00
N ASP A 199 -13.60 -16.26 9.90
CA ASP A 199 -13.85 -16.25 11.35
C ASP A 199 -14.87 -15.16 11.73
N GLU A 200 -14.79 -14.00 11.09
CA GLU A 200 -15.73 -12.89 11.30
C GLU A 200 -17.16 -13.28 10.88
N VAL A 201 -17.32 -13.97 9.75
CA VAL A 201 -18.62 -14.49 9.28
C VAL A 201 -19.13 -15.59 10.22
N ALA A 202 -18.30 -16.57 10.57
CA ALA A 202 -18.69 -17.69 11.44
C ALA A 202 -19.20 -17.20 12.81
N ARG A 203 -18.51 -16.23 13.41
CA ARG A 203 -18.89 -15.65 14.70
C ARG A 203 -20.20 -14.87 14.64
N ARG A 204 -20.56 -14.27 13.50
CA ARG A 204 -21.84 -13.57 13.32
C ARG A 204 -22.99 -14.52 12.97
N SER A 205 -22.72 -15.58 12.23
CA SER A 205 -23.70 -16.61 11.89
C SER A 205 -24.00 -17.57 13.05
N GLY A 206 -23.10 -17.67 14.04
CA GLY A 206 -23.32 -18.46 15.25
C GLY A 206 -24.13 -17.74 16.35
N GLY A 207 -24.47 -16.46 16.17
CA GLY A 207 -25.21 -15.65 17.14
C GLY A 207 -26.73 -15.61 16.94
N ASP A 208 -27.22 -15.85 15.73
CA ASP A 208 -28.65 -15.90 15.40
C ASP A 208 -28.99 -17.31 14.91
N GLY A 209 -29.91 -17.98 15.59
CA GLY A 209 -30.38 -19.32 15.24
C GLY A 209 -30.84 -19.40 13.78
N GLY A 210 -30.10 -20.15 12.97
CA GLY A 210 -30.62 -20.90 11.83
C GLY A 210 -31.38 -20.14 10.75
N GLN A 211 -30.82 -19.04 10.21
CA GLN A 211 -31.27 -18.53 8.90
C GLN A 211 -30.09 -18.31 7.94
N SER A 212 -30.29 -18.75 6.69
CA SER A 212 -29.31 -18.75 5.61
C SER A 212 -28.87 -17.33 5.22
N VAL A 213 -27.55 -17.10 5.25
CA VAL A 213 -26.93 -15.86 4.74
C VAL A 213 -26.92 -15.93 3.21
N GLU A 214 -27.77 -15.14 2.55
CA GLU A 214 -27.90 -15.15 1.08
C GLU A 214 -26.83 -14.27 0.38
N GLN A 215 -26.31 -13.25 1.07
CA GLN A 215 -25.21 -12.41 0.60
C GLN A 215 -24.47 -11.75 1.77
N ALA A 216 -23.14 -11.90 1.81
CA ALA A 216 -22.28 -11.19 2.75
C ALA A 216 -21.40 -10.21 1.97
N SER A 217 -21.58 -8.91 2.21
CA SER A 217 -20.64 -7.89 1.74
C SER A 217 -19.61 -7.64 2.84
N VAL A 218 -18.33 -7.82 2.53
CA VAL A 218 -17.26 -7.59 3.50
C VAL A 218 -16.75 -6.17 3.30
N PHE A 219 -17.06 -5.30 4.25
CA PHE A 219 -16.44 -3.99 4.37
C PHE A 219 -15.37 -4.07 5.44
N VAL A 220 -14.14 -3.70 5.11
CA VAL A 220 -13.07 -3.55 6.11
C VAL A 220 -13.03 -2.08 6.48
N LYS A 221 -13.45 -1.75 7.71
CA LYS A 221 -13.20 -0.40 8.23
C LYS A 221 -11.69 -0.16 8.37
N PRO A 222 -11.24 1.10 8.23
CA PRO A 222 -9.85 1.47 8.41
C PRO A 222 -9.20 0.89 9.67
N TRP A 223 -7.96 0.41 9.53
CA TRP A 223 -7.11 0.04 10.64
C TRP A 223 -6.77 1.28 11.47
N GLN A 224 -7.31 1.39 12.68
CA GLN A 224 -6.90 2.42 13.64
C GLN A 224 -5.60 1.96 14.31
N LEU A 225 -4.48 2.62 13.99
CA LEU A 225 -3.24 2.46 14.75
C LEU A 225 -3.43 3.06 16.15
N PRO A 226 -2.90 2.43 17.21
CA PRO A 226 -2.94 3.02 18.55
C PRO A 226 -2.15 4.35 18.56
N HIS A 227 -2.79 5.42 19.06
CA HIS A 227 -2.15 6.72 19.26
C HIS A 227 -1.07 6.63 20.35
N PRO A 228 0.16 7.11 20.13
CA PRO A 228 1.13 7.30 21.19
C PRO A 228 0.84 8.64 21.87
N GLY A 229 -0.05 8.66 22.86
CA GLY A 229 -0.35 9.88 23.60
C GLY A 229 -1.64 9.82 24.39
N GLY A 230 -1.62 9.14 25.53
CA GLY A 230 -2.63 9.24 26.57
C GLY A 230 -1.93 9.18 27.91
N GLU A 231 -2.03 10.26 28.68
CA GLU A 231 -1.36 10.47 29.96
C GLU A 231 -1.61 9.34 30.96
N GLU A 232 -0.57 8.98 31.71
CA GLU A 232 -0.61 8.01 32.79
C GLU A 232 -1.52 8.49 33.93
N GLY A 233 -2.69 7.85 34.06
CA GLY A 233 -3.57 7.91 35.22
C GLY A 233 -3.64 6.55 35.92
N GLN A 234 -3.37 6.57 37.22
CA GLN A 234 -3.13 5.46 38.16
C GLN A 234 -4.16 4.30 38.19
N VAL A 235 -3.65 3.09 37.93
CA VAL A 235 -3.92 1.74 38.51
C VAL A 235 -5.38 1.29 38.81
N GLY A 236 -5.84 0.33 38.00
CA GLY A 236 -6.86 -0.68 38.34
C GLY A 236 -6.76 -1.87 37.37
N GLY A 237 -6.54 -3.08 37.89
CA GLY A 237 -6.04 -4.25 37.15
C GLY A 237 -6.93 -4.76 35.99
N GLY A 238 -6.23 -5.24 34.95
CA GLY A 238 -6.81 -5.97 33.82
C GLY A 238 -6.01 -5.73 32.54
N LYS A 239 -5.05 -6.62 32.22
CA LYS A 239 -4.36 -6.62 30.92
C LYS A 239 -5.37 -6.98 29.83
N GLY A 240 -6.08 -5.99 29.29
CA GLY A 240 -6.82 -6.10 28.04
C GLY A 240 -5.91 -5.69 26.89
N ALA A 241 -5.50 -6.64 26.05
CA ALA A 241 -4.90 -6.32 24.76
C ALA A 241 -5.92 -5.53 23.94
N GLY A 242 -5.59 -4.27 23.61
CA GLY A 242 -6.43 -3.43 22.74
C GLY A 242 -6.54 -4.07 21.35
N GLY A 243 -7.63 -4.79 21.12
CA GLY A 243 -7.91 -5.46 19.85
C GLY A 243 -8.35 -4.47 18.79
N ALA A 244 -7.85 -4.66 17.56
CA ALA A 244 -8.28 -3.94 16.37
C ALA A 244 -9.80 -4.12 16.15
N GLN A 245 -10.51 -3.03 15.86
CA GLN A 245 -11.95 -3.07 15.61
C GLN A 245 -12.21 -3.09 14.10
N VAL A 246 -12.46 -4.27 13.54
CA VAL A 246 -12.92 -4.42 12.16
C VAL A 246 -14.43 -4.56 12.15
N SER A 247 -15.14 -3.63 11.50
CA SER A 247 -16.59 -3.73 11.31
C SER A 247 -16.90 -4.24 9.91
N ILE A 248 -17.33 -5.50 9.79
CA ILE A 248 -18.02 -6.00 8.60
C ILE A 248 -19.51 -5.58 8.70
N GLY A 249 -20.16 -5.24 7.59
CA GLY A 249 -21.61 -4.96 7.56
C GLY A 249 -22.28 -5.91 6.59
N VAL A 250 -23.24 -6.72 7.04
CA VAL A 250 -23.96 -7.68 6.18
C VAL A 250 -25.25 -7.02 5.71
N LEU A 251 -25.38 -6.81 4.40
CA LEU A 251 -26.64 -6.36 3.81
C LEU A 251 -27.63 -7.54 3.81
N ARG A 252 -28.62 -7.54 4.72
CA ARG A 252 -29.73 -8.50 4.68
C ARG A 252 -30.74 -8.01 3.64
N VAL A 253 -30.83 -8.69 2.50
CA VAL A 253 -31.89 -8.42 1.51
C VAL A 253 -33.10 -9.29 1.86
N GLY A 254 -34.02 -8.73 2.65
CA GLY A 254 -35.36 -9.30 2.88
C GLY A 254 -36.40 -8.26 2.53
N ASP A 255 -37.30 -8.59 1.59
CA ASP A 255 -38.45 -7.79 1.13
C ASP A 255 -38.27 -6.26 1.18
N GLY A 256 -37.43 -5.75 0.27
CA GLY A 256 -37.57 -4.38 -0.25
C GLY A 256 -37.21 -3.21 0.68
N ARG A 257 -36.61 -3.42 1.87
CA ARG A 257 -36.05 -2.32 2.66
C ARG A 257 -34.70 -2.68 3.28
N ALA A 258 -33.64 -1.99 2.84
CA ALA A 258 -32.33 -2.06 3.48
C ALA A 258 -32.40 -1.46 4.90
N ARG A 259 -31.95 -2.22 5.90
CA ARG A 259 -31.64 -1.72 7.25
C ARG A 259 -30.16 -2.01 7.54
N TYR A 260 -29.50 -1.05 8.18
CA TYR A 260 -28.12 -1.15 8.65
C TYR A 260 -28.14 -1.53 10.13
N ASP A 261 -27.40 -2.58 10.50
CA ASP A 261 -26.99 -2.91 11.88
C ASP A 261 -25.46 -2.90 11.97
#